data_AF-A0A0C9UC25-F1
#
_entry.id   AF-A0A0C9UC25-F1
#
_cell.length_a   1.000
_cell.length_b   1.000
_cell.length_c   1.000
_cell.angle_alpha   90.00
_cell.angle_beta   90.00
_cell.angle_gamma   90.00
#
_symmetry.space_group_name_H-M   'P 1'
#
loop_
_entity.id
_entity.type
_entity.pdbx_description
1 polymer ?
#
loop_
_entity_poly.entity_id
_entity_poly.type
_entity_poly.pdbx_seq_one_letter_code
_entity_poly.pdbx_strand_id
1 'polypeptide(L)'
;WWPGLKKFHLRTYNVVPVETEGNAFQSTFSLTPLEGKAALRLLNAGQDFSTPNFLAEKIFYDLWSMPNFHDKPTDRQLLSWPVYGWAYDVLIGGLYPNQLPEWEYDLHGKTLELAVPVTQANALLKRIRELFDEAKAAGKPVTSTYRSGINIKFGKPFDSFLGQTTERIGEVKADWSKGAIMFDFPSFLPTKGDHHRYNEEFYEKLAHVIIDEFPARPHWTKNTRQVFTRALKNLDKDSLQRFAKVRKEFDPKNLFKNVVAEIIDVV
;
A
#
# COMPACT_ATOMS: atom_id res chain seq x y z
N TRP A 1 5.85 8.43 -1.49
CA TRP A 1 5.37 9.81 -1.30
C TRP A 1 5.42 10.15 0.18
N TRP A 2 5.96 11.31 0.50
CA TRP A 2 6.18 11.81 1.85
C TRP A 2 5.42 13.13 1.98
N PRO A 3 4.11 13.09 2.30
CA PRO A 3 3.24 14.26 2.26
C PRO A 3 3.68 15.42 3.15
N GLY A 4 4.16 15.16 4.38
CA GLY A 4 4.57 16.22 5.30
C GLY A 4 5.82 16.95 4.80
N LEU A 5 6.75 16.22 4.17
CA LEU A 5 7.95 16.78 3.53
C LEU A 5 7.68 17.36 2.13
N LYS A 6 6.53 17.06 1.52
CA LYS A 6 6.21 17.34 0.12
C LYS A 6 7.25 16.78 -0.86
N LYS A 7 7.76 15.57 -0.59
CA LYS A 7 8.79 14.90 -1.39
C LYS A 7 8.33 13.55 -1.92
N PHE A 8 9.02 13.09 -2.96
CA PHE A 8 8.86 11.77 -3.54
C PHE A 8 10.21 11.08 -3.65
N HIS A 9 10.23 9.77 -3.48
CA HIS A 9 11.24 8.92 -4.10
C HIS A 9 10.64 8.35 -5.37
N LEU A 10 11.38 8.43 -6.47
CA LEU A 10 11.03 7.77 -7.72
C LEU A 10 11.83 6.47 -7.81
N ARG A 11 11.14 5.36 -8.00
CA ARG A 11 11.73 4.04 -8.27
C ARG A 11 11.14 3.53 -9.57
N THR A 12 12.01 3.18 -10.52
CA THR A 12 11.62 2.59 -11.80
C THR A 12 12.25 1.20 -11.91
N TYR A 13 11.52 0.30 -12.56
CA TYR A 13 12.00 -1.04 -12.87
C TYR A 13 12.06 -1.16 -14.39
N ASN A 14 13.22 -1.54 -14.91
CA ASN A 14 13.37 -1.84 -16.32
C ASN A 14 13.08 -3.33 -16.56
N VAL A 15 12.61 -3.66 -17.77
CA VAL A 15 12.59 -5.06 -18.21
C VAL A 15 14.04 -5.50 -18.39
N VAL A 16 14.39 -6.63 -17.79
CA VAL A 16 15.73 -7.22 -17.83
C VAL A 16 15.60 -8.65 -18.40
N PRO A 17 16.47 -9.08 -19.33
CA PRO A 17 16.51 -10.47 -19.79
C PRO A 17 16.67 -11.44 -18.61
N VAL A 18 15.99 -12.59 -18.64
CA VAL A 18 15.93 -13.52 -17.49
C VAL A 18 17.29 -14.18 -17.22
N GLU A 19 18.18 -14.18 -18.20
CA GLU A 19 19.55 -14.69 -18.21
C GLU A 19 20.55 -13.68 -17.62
N THR A 20 20.09 -12.47 -17.31
CA THR A 20 20.95 -11.46 -16.69
C THR A 20 21.31 -11.91 -15.29
N GLU A 21 22.59 -12.16 -15.05
CA GLU A 21 23.08 -12.48 -13.72
C GLU A 21 22.88 -11.30 -12.77
N GLY A 22 22.51 -11.64 -11.55
CA GLY A 22 22.27 -10.69 -10.48
C GLY A 22 22.27 -11.42 -9.15
N ASN A 23 22.36 -10.68 -8.06
CA ASN A 23 22.18 -11.19 -6.70
C ASN A 23 21.76 -10.07 -5.73
N ALA A 24 21.29 -8.95 -6.29
CA ALA A 24 20.77 -7.86 -5.52
C ALA A 24 19.49 -8.29 -4.80
N PHE A 25 19.45 -8.01 -3.51
CA PHE A 25 18.33 -8.26 -2.64
C PHE A 25 17.96 -6.95 -1.94
N GLN A 26 16.67 -6.67 -1.85
CA GLN A 26 16.15 -5.56 -1.08
C GLN A 26 15.18 -6.12 -0.04
N SER A 27 15.48 -5.90 1.23
CA SER A 27 14.48 -6.05 2.28
C SER A 27 13.87 -4.69 2.62
N THR A 28 12.54 -4.62 2.62
CA THR A 28 11.81 -3.44 3.09
C THR A 28 11.39 -3.53 4.56
N PHE A 29 11.50 -4.71 5.18
CA PHE A 29 10.97 -4.99 6.52
C PHE A 29 12.04 -5.16 7.60
N SER A 30 13.29 -5.41 7.20
CA SER A 30 14.36 -5.65 8.14
C SER A 30 14.72 -4.39 8.94
N LEU A 31 14.92 -4.63 10.23
CA LEU A 31 15.31 -3.63 11.21
C LEU A 31 16.33 -4.22 12.17
N THR A 32 17.33 -3.41 12.51
CA THR A 32 18.13 -3.66 13.70
C THR A 32 17.32 -3.39 14.97
N PRO A 33 17.71 -3.96 16.13
CA PRO A 33 17.03 -3.69 17.39
C PRO A 33 16.99 -2.21 17.78
N LEU A 34 18.01 -1.44 17.41
CA LEU A 34 18.06 0.00 17.70
C LEU A 34 17.04 0.77 16.86
N GLU A 35 17.00 0.51 15.55
CA GLU A 35 16.06 1.17 14.64
C GLU A 35 14.62 0.83 15.00
N GLY A 36 14.30 -0.44 15.27
CA GLY A 36 12.97 -0.87 15.66
C GLY A 36 12.47 -0.17 16.93
N LYS A 37 13.29 -0.15 17.99
CA LYS A 37 12.95 0.55 19.25
C LYS A 37 12.82 2.05 19.07
N ALA A 38 13.69 2.67 18.28
CA ALA A 38 13.65 4.11 18.02
C ALA A 38 12.39 4.50 17.23
N ALA A 39 12.08 3.74 16.16
CA ALA A 39 10.87 3.94 15.37
C ALA A 39 9.60 3.78 16.22
N LEU A 40 9.53 2.73 17.05
CA LEU A 40 8.36 2.47 17.90
C LEU A 40 8.11 3.62 18.89
N ARG A 41 9.16 4.10 19.55
CA ARG A 41 9.06 5.23 20.49
C ARG A 41 8.60 6.50 19.78
N LEU A 42 9.19 6.81 18.63
CA LEU A 42 8.90 8.02 17.89
C LEU A 42 7.49 8.04 17.32
N LEU A 43 7.05 6.93 16.72
CA LEU A 43 5.71 6.80 16.15
C LEU A 43 4.62 6.78 17.22
N ASN A 44 4.84 6.13 18.36
CA ASN A 44 3.91 6.21 19.49
C ASN A 44 3.82 7.62 20.09
N ALA A 45 4.90 8.40 20.09
CA ALA A 45 4.84 9.80 20.51
C ALA A 45 3.99 10.65 19.55
N GLY A 46 3.85 10.21 18.30
CA GLY A 46 3.04 10.85 17.27
C GLY A 46 1.55 10.52 17.32
N GLN A 47 1.08 9.76 18.31
CA GLN A 47 -0.33 9.39 18.46
C GLN A 47 -1.22 10.61 18.70
N ASP A 48 -0.79 11.52 19.59
CA ASP A 48 -1.59 12.67 20.02
C ASP A 48 -1.12 14.00 19.39
N PHE A 49 0.11 14.04 18.87
CA PHE A 49 0.73 15.24 18.33
C PHE A 49 1.40 14.95 16.99
N SER A 50 1.30 15.87 16.03
CA SER A 50 1.86 15.67 14.69
C SER A 50 3.38 15.87 14.63
N THR A 51 3.99 16.66 15.52
CA THR A 51 5.42 16.99 15.47
C THR A 51 6.32 15.74 15.44
N PRO A 52 6.12 14.71 16.28
CA PRO A 52 6.88 13.46 16.17
C PRO A 52 6.67 12.72 14.86
N ASN A 53 5.46 12.78 14.26
CA ASN A 53 5.18 12.18 12.95
C ASN A 53 5.97 12.85 11.81
N PHE A 54 6.13 14.18 11.84
CA PHE A 54 6.99 14.89 10.89
C PHE A 54 8.47 14.52 11.06
N LEU A 55 8.94 14.37 12.29
CA LEU A 55 10.30 13.92 12.55
C LEU A 55 10.51 12.48 12.06
N ALA A 56 9.55 11.59 12.31
CA ALA A 56 9.57 10.20 11.83
C ALA A 56 9.63 10.16 10.30
N GLU A 57 8.76 10.91 9.64
CA GLU A 57 8.71 11.00 8.18
C GLU A 57 10.05 11.49 7.60
N LYS A 58 10.67 12.50 8.22
CA LYS A 58 12.00 12.98 7.83
C LYS A 58 13.06 11.89 7.93
N ILE A 59 13.13 11.21 9.07
CA ILE A 59 14.11 10.14 9.31
C ILE A 59 13.91 9.01 8.30
N PHE A 60 12.67 8.57 8.08
CA PHE A 60 12.38 7.51 7.11
C PHE A 60 12.67 7.94 5.68
N TYR A 61 12.36 9.18 5.31
CA TYR A 61 12.73 9.72 4.00
C TYR A 61 14.25 9.66 3.77
N ASP A 62 15.04 10.12 4.76
CA ASP A 62 16.49 10.15 4.67
C ASP A 62 17.05 8.70 4.54
N LEU A 63 16.51 7.74 5.30
CA LEU A 63 16.88 6.32 5.19
C LEU A 63 16.57 5.72 3.81
N TRP A 64 15.38 6.00 3.26
CA TRP A 64 14.98 5.50 1.94
C TRP A 64 15.64 6.21 0.75
N SER A 65 16.32 7.33 1.00
CA SER A 65 17.08 8.06 -0.01
C SER A 65 18.41 7.36 -0.35
N MET A 66 18.91 6.50 0.54
CA MET A 66 20.11 5.72 0.30
C MET A 66 19.80 4.47 -0.55
N PRO A 67 20.77 3.96 -1.34
CA PRO A 67 20.65 2.65 -1.97
C PRO A 67 20.36 1.60 -0.90
N ASN A 68 19.29 0.84 -1.07
CA ASN A 68 18.82 -0.15 -0.10
C ASN A 68 18.87 -1.57 -0.66
N PHE A 69 19.79 -1.83 -1.58
CA PHE A 69 20.07 -3.14 -2.12
C PHE A 69 21.35 -3.69 -1.50
N HIS A 70 21.35 -4.98 -1.22
CA HIS A 70 22.49 -5.73 -0.71
C HIS A 70 22.79 -6.90 -1.64
N ASP A 71 24.04 -7.30 -1.70
CA ASP A 71 24.48 -8.56 -2.28
C ASP A 71 23.96 -9.71 -1.41
N LYS A 72 23.09 -10.56 -1.94
CA LYS A 72 22.43 -11.61 -1.14
C LYS A 72 23.41 -12.60 -0.48
N PRO A 73 24.48 -13.09 -1.15
CA PRO A 73 25.46 -13.99 -0.51
C PRO A 73 26.30 -13.34 0.59
N THR A 74 26.69 -12.07 0.44
CA THR A 74 27.66 -11.42 1.33
C THR A 74 27.09 -10.36 2.26
N ASP A 75 25.82 -9.99 2.07
CA ASP A 75 25.11 -8.89 2.76
C ASP A 75 25.79 -7.52 2.60
N ARG A 76 26.66 -7.36 1.59
CA ARG A 76 27.33 -6.08 1.33
C ARG A 76 26.39 -5.13 0.62
N GLN A 77 26.33 -3.88 1.08
CA GLN A 77 25.52 -2.85 0.44
C GLN A 77 25.97 -2.60 -1.01
N LEU A 78 25.00 -2.52 -1.92
CA LEU A 78 25.19 -2.17 -3.32
C LEU A 78 24.95 -0.67 -3.50
N LEU A 79 26.01 0.09 -3.80
CA LEU A 79 25.98 1.56 -3.85
C LEU A 79 25.90 2.14 -5.27
N SER A 80 26.04 1.31 -6.30
CA SER A 80 26.02 1.73 -7.70
C SER A 80 24.85 1.09 -8.46
N TRP A 81 24.31 1.85 -9.40
CA TRP A 81 23.28 1.40 -10.34
C TRP A 81 23.90 1.04 -11.70
N PRO A 82 23.26 0.17 -12.50
CA PRO A 82 22.05 -0.61 -12.20
C PRO A 82 22.33 -1.77 -11.24
N VAL A 83 21.29 -2.23 -10.53
CA VAL A 83 21.33 -3.45 -9.70
C VAL A 83 20.43 -4.50 -10.34
N TYR A 84 20.89 -5.76 -10.34
CA TYR A 84 20.16 -6.90 -10.89
C TYR A 84 19.93 -7.91 -9.78
N GLY A 85 18.68 -8.30 -9.56
CA GLY A 85 18.30 -9.36 -8.63
C GLY A 85 18.27 -10.73 -9.30
N TRP A 86 17.91 -11.78 -8.56
CA TRP A 86 17.64 -13.09 -9.14
C TRP A 86 16.36 -13.09 -9.97
N ALA A 87 16.35 -13.86 -11.06
CA ALA A 87 15.19 -14.01 -11.95
C ALA A 87 13.90 -14.49 -11.24
N TYR A 88 14.05 -15.24 -10.14
CA TYR A 88 12.93 -15.94 -9.47
C TYR A 88 12.70 -15.49 -8.03
N ASP A 89 13.48 -14.55 -7.51
CA ASP A 89 13.24 -14.01 -6.18
C ASP A 89 12.20 -12.88 -6.25
N VAL A 90 11.26 -12.91 -5.31
CA VAL A 90 10.41 -11.77 -5.05
C VAL A 90 11.29 -10.61 -4.56
N LEU A 91 11.25 -9.48 -5.25
CA LEU A 91 12.03 -8.26 -4.97
C LEU A 91 11.90 -7.77 -3.51
N ILE A 92 10.83 -8.18 -2.81
CA ILE A 92 10.50 -7.81 -1.44
C ILE A 92 10.16 -9.11 -0.70
N GLY A 93 11.17 -9.82 -0.21
CA GLY A 93 10.95 -11.09 0.49
C GLY A 93 12.20 -11.61 1.17
N GLY A 94 12.27 -11.47 2.50
CA GLY A 94 13.39 -11.96 3.30
C GLY A 94 13.87 -10.93 4.32
N LEU A 95 14.82 -11.35 5.17
CA LEU A 95 15.43 -10.51 6.18
C LEU A 95 16.93 -10.38 5.90
N TYR A 96 17.49 -9.20 6.18
CA TYR A 96 18.93 -9.07 6.28
C TYR A 96 19.44 -9.90 7.49
N PRO A 97 20.65 -10.48 7.42
CA PRO A 97 21.27 -11.19 8.53
C PRO A 97 21.20 -10.41 9.85
N ASN A 98 20.84 -11.10 10.94
CA ASN A 98 20.74 -10.54 12.30
C ASN A 98 19.71 -9.40 12.46
N GLN A 99 18.79 -9.23 11.52
CA GLN A 99 17.68 -8.29 11.61
C GLN A 99 16.36 -9.04 11.76
N LEU A 100 15.38 -8.37 12.39
CA LEU A 100 14.02 -8.89 12.53
C LEU A 100 13.06 -8.04 11.69
N PRO A 101 11.91 -8.60 11.28
CA PRO A 101 10.90 -7.82 10.60
C PRO A 101 10.24 -6.81 11.53
N GLU A 102 9.63 -5.78 10.94
CA GLU A 102 9.02 -4.65 11.68
C GLU A 102 8.03 -5.08 12.77
N TRP A 103 7.24 -6.13 12.51
CA TRP A 103 6.22 -6.60 13.45
C TRP A 103 6.79 -7.29 14.71
N GLU A 104 8.05 -7.73 14.71
CA GLU A 104 8.72 -8.23 15.94
C GLU A 104 9.14 -7.09 16.87
N TYR A 105 9.03 -5.84 16.41
CA TYR A 105 9.26 -4.63 17.20
C TYR A 105 7.97 -3.84 17.47
N ASP A 106 6.81 -4.50 17.38
CA ASP A 106 5.47 -3.90 17.52
C ASP A 106 5.16 -2.78 16.52
N LEU A 107 5.89 -2.71 15.39
CA LEU A 107 5.64 -1.74 14.32
C LEU A 107 4.52 -2.22 13.40
N HIS A 108 3.35 -2.47 13.98
CA HIS A 108 2.18 -2.87 13.23
C HIS A 108 1.60 -1.70 12.42
N GLY A 109 1.05 -2.00 11.25
CA GLY A 109 0.40 -1.02 10.39
C GLY A 109 -1.00 -1.45 9.97
N LYS A 110 -1.87 -0.47 9.77
CA LYS A 110 -3.07 -0.62 8.95
C LYS A 110 -2.74 -0.16 7.54
N THR A 111 -3.34 -0.79 6.53
CA THR A 111 -3.12 -0.43 5.13
C THR A 111 -4.44 -0.09 4.45
N LEU A 112 -4.37 0.78 3.45
CA LEU A 112 -5.48 1.19 2.60
C LEU A 112 -4.89 1.20 1.21
N GLU A 113 -5.50 0.48 0.29
CA GLU A 113 -5.10 0.58 -1.10
C GLU A 113 -6.31 0.57 -2.02
N LEU A 114 -6.40 1.64 -2.79
CA LEU A 114 -7.45 1.88 -3.76
C LEU A 114 -6.82 2.08 -5.13
N ALA A 115 -7.31 1.34 -6.13
CA ALA A 115 -6.93 1.51 -7.53
C ALA A 115 -8.00 2.30 -8.27
N VAL A 116 -7.57 3.18 -9.17
CA VAL A 116 -8.42 3.98 -10.05
C VAL A 116 -7.82 3.87 -11.47
N PRO A 117 -8.63 3.98 -12.55
CA PRO A 117 -8.09 4.06 -13.91
C PRO A 117 -6.99 5.10 -14.03
N VAL A 118 -5.88 4.74 -14.68
CA VAL A 118 -4.73 5.66 -14.83
C VAL A 118 -5.10 6.93 -15.59
N THR A 119 -6.13 6.86 -16.44
CA THR A 119 -6.72 8.01 -17.15
C THR A 119 -7.28 9.09 -16.20
N GLN A 120 -7.57 8.74 -14.94
CA GLN A 120 -8.03 9.67 -13.91
C GLN A 120 -6.94 10.03 -12.88
N ALA A 121 -5.69 9.61 -13.08
CA ALA A 121 -4.62 9.77 -12.10
C ALA A 121 -4.40 11.23 -11.66
N ASN A 122 -4.41 12.19 -12.59
CA ASN A 122 -4.24 13.61 -12.25
C ASN A 122 -5.38 14.14 -11.38
N ALA A 123 -6.63 13.76 -11.68
CA ALA A 123 -7.79 14.17 -10.88
C ALA A 123 -7.73 13.54 -9.48
N LEU A 124 -7.41 12.25 -9.39
CA LEU A 124 -7.22 11.54 -8.13
C LEU A 124 -6.15 12.21 -7.26
N LEU A 125 -4.95 12.45 -7.80
CA LEU A 125 -3.84 13.01 -7.03
C LEU A 125 -4.11 14.45 -6.57
N LYS A 126 -4.79 15.26 -7.39
CA LYS A 126 -5.26 16.59 -6.98
C LYS A 126 -6.25 16.49 -5.83
N ARG A 127 -7.24 15.60 -5.93
CA ARG A 127 -8.24 15.43 -4.88
C ARG A 127 -7.64 14.94 -3.57
N ILE A 128 -6.74 13.97 -3.64
CA ILE A 128 -5.97 13.52 -2.48
C ILE A 128 -5.21 14.71 -1.87
N ARG A 129 -4.54 15.53 -2.70
CA ARG A 129 -3.81 16.68 -2.20
C ARG A 129 -4.72 17.71 -1.51
N GLU A 130 -5.87 18.00 -2.08
CA GLU A 130 -6.87 18.88 -1.48
C GLU A 130 -7.28 18.37 -0.09
N LEU A 131 -7.55 17.07 0.07
CA LEU A 131 -7.89 16.50 1.37
C LEU A 131 -6.76 16.68 2.40
N PHE A 132 -5.50 16.50 2.00
CA PHE A 132 -4.34 16.79 2.87
C PHE A 132 -4.26 18.27 3.25
N ASP A 133 -4.52 19.18 2.30
CA ASP A 133 -4.52 20.62 2.56
C ASP A 133 -5.71 21.03 3.46
N GLU A 134 -6.89 20.44 3.28
CA GLU A 134 -8.07 20.59 4.16
C GLU A 134 -7.74 20.15 5.60
N ALA A 135 -7.12 18.98 5.78
CA ALA A 135 -6.74 18.47 7.09
C ALA A 135 -5.73 19.39 7.79
N LYS A 136 -4.75 19.89 7.02
CA LYS A 136 -3.80 20.89 7.52
C LYS A 136 -4.49 22.20 7.92
N ALA A 137 -5.41 22.70 7.10
CA ALA A 137 -6.17 23.93 7.39
C ALA A 137 -7.04 23.77 8.65
N ALA A 138 -7.53 22.55 8.92
CA ALA A 138 -8.24 22.19 10.14
C ALA A 138 -7.31 21.95 11.36
N GLY A 139 -6.01 22.25 11.26
CA GLY A 139 -5.04 22.08 12.35
C GLY A 139 -4.58 20.63 12.59
N LYS A 140 -4.95 19.69 11.71
CA LYS A 140 -4.54 18.28 11.76
C LYS A 140 -3.68 17.89 10.55
N PRO A 141 -2.46 18.44 10.40
CA PRO A 141 -1.60 18.10 9.26
C PRO A 141 -1.22 16.61 9.26
N VAL A 142 -1.29 15.99 8.08
CA VAL A 142 -1.06 14.55 7.92
C VAL A 142 0.30 14.29 7.27
N THR A 143 1.04 13.33 7.83
CA THR A 143 2.29 12.80 7.26
C THR A 143 2.12 11.31 6.91
N SER A 144 3.13 10.71 6.27
CA SER A 144 3.27 9.26 6.37
C SER A 144 3.79 8.89 7.76
N THR A 145 3.12 7.93 8.40
CA THR A 145 3.50 7.37 9.69
C THR A 145 4.05 5.95 9.56
N TYR A 146 4.37 5.52 8.34
CA TYR A 146 4.90 4.18 8.08
C TYR A 146 6.25 4.27 7.38
N ARG A 147 7.12 3.28 7.64
CA ARG A 147 8.52 3.33 7.22
C ARG A 147 8.71 3.48 5.72
N SER A 148 7.82 2.94 4.89
CA SER A 148 7.93 2.99 3.42
C SER A 148 7.35 4.24 2.77
N GLY A 149 6.77 5.17 3.54
CA GLY A 149 5.99 6.26 2.97
C GLY A 149 4.64 5.79 2.39
N ILE A 150 3.94 6.70 1.72
CA ILE A 150 2.73 6.39 0.94
C ILE A 150 3.15 5.95 -0.47
N ASN A 151 2.73 4.77 -0.91
CA ASN A 151 3.07 4.22 -2.21
C ASN A 151 2.06 4.69 -3.27
N ILE A 152 2.57 5.19 -4.39
CA ILE A 152 1.79 5.46 -5.60
C ILE A 152 2.34 4.52 -6.67
N LYS A 153 1.52 3.56 -7.09
CA LYS A 153 1.95 2.48 -7.99
C LYS A 153 1.13 2.54 -9.27
N PHE A 154 1.66 1.91 -10.31
CA PHE A 154 0.97 1.77 -11.59
C PHE A 154 0.94 0.30 -11.96
N GLY A 155 -0.22 -0.18 -12.37
CA GLY A 155 -0.42 -1.57 -12.79
C GLY A 155 -0.88 -1.65 -14.23
N LYS A 156 -0.35 -2.63 -14.96
CA LYS A 156 -0.84 -2.98 -16.29
C LYS A 156 -2.27 -3.54 -16.18
N PRO A 157 -3.13 -3.27 -17.17
CA PRO A 157 -4.42 -3.94 -17.27
C PRO A 157 -4.20 -5.45 -17.39
N PHE A 158 -5.08 -6.24 -16.77
CA PHE A 158 -5.01 -7.70 -16.84
C PHE A 158 -6.40 -8.32 -16.82
N ASP A 159 -6.76 -9.12 -17.82
CA ASP A 159 -8.07 -9.76 -17.83
C ASP A 159 -8.20 -10.81 -16.71
N SER A 160 -8.95 -10.47 -15.66
CA SER A 160 -9.27 -11.34 -14.54
C SER A 160 -10.61 -10.94 -13.94
N PHE A 161 -11.32 -11.85 -13.27
CA PHE A 161 -12.61 -11.50 -12.66
C PHE A 161 -12.45 -10.50 -11.51
N LEU A 162 -11.54 -10.79 -10.58
CA LEU A 162 -11.40 -10.01 -9.35
C LEU A 162 -10.08 -9.24 -9.23
N GLY A 163 -9.18 -9.30 -10.22
CA GLY A 163 -7.92 -8.55 -10.12
C GLY A 163 -8.18 -7.05 -9.97
N GLN A 164 -7.44 -6.39 -9.09
CA GLN A 164 -7.62 -4.95 -8.83
C GLN A 164 -7.38 -4.12 -10.11
N THR A 165 -6.56 -4.62 -11.03
CA THR A 165 -6.24 -4.02 -12.34
C THR A 165 -7.05 -4.61 -13.49
N THR A 166 -8.17 -5.29 -13.21
CA THR A 166 -8.97 -5.89 -14.27
C THR A 166 -9.43 -4.87 -15.31
N GLU A 167 -9.32 -5.22 -16.59
CA GLU A 167 -9.85 -4.38 -17.66
C GLU A 167 -11.38 -4.44 -17.77
N ARG A 168 -12.01 -5.40 -17.06
CA ARG A 168 -13.46 -5.57 -17.02
C ARG A 168 -14.12 -4.35 -16.42
N ILE A 169 -15.19 -3.87 -17.05
CA ILE A 169 -15.87 -2.62 -16.68
C ILE A 169 -17.17 -2.97 -15.99
N GLY A 170 -17.36 -2.45 -14.78
CA GLY A 170 -18.61 -2.61 -14.04
C GLY A 170 -19.68 -1.60 -14.46
N GLU A 171 -20.69 -1.42 -13.60
CA GLU A 171 -21.76 -0.44 -13.85
C GLU A 171 -21.24 0.99 -13.88
N VAL A 172 -20.26 1.31 -13.01
CA VAL A 172 -19.52 2.57 -13.07
C VAL A 172 -18.52 2.48 -14.22
N LYS A 173 -18.90 3.08 -15.35
CA LYS A 173 -18.10 3.05 -16.58
C LYS A 173 -16.84 3.91 -16.44
N ALA A 174 -15.67 3.30 -16.65
CA ALA A 174 -14.41 4.00 -16.78
C ALA A 174 -13.41 3.18 -17.63
N ASP A 175 -12.44 3.86 -18.23
CA ASP A 175 -11.45 3.22 -19.10
C ASP A 175 -10.30 2.58 -18.30
N TRP A 176 -10.44 1.30 -17.99
CA TRP A 176 -9.41 0.48 -17.34
C TRP A 176 -8.40 -0.13 -18.33
N SER A 177 -8.61 0.01 -19.66
CA SER A 177 -7.76 -0.60 -20.69
C SER A 177 -6.33 -0.02 -20.72
N LYS A 178 -6.12 1.12 -20.07
CA LYS A 178 -4.80 1.77 -19.95
C LYS A 178 -4.06 1.40 -18.67
N GLY A 179 -4.67 0.57 -17.83
CA GLY A 179 -4.15 0.20 -16.52
C GLY A 179 -4.67 1.11 -15.41
N ALA A 180 -4.07 0.97 -14.23
CA ALA A 180 -4.53 1.61 -13.01
C ALA A 180 -3.41 2.34 -12.29
N ILE A 181 -3.76 3.40 -11.57
CA ILE A 181 -2.97 3.99 -10.50
C ILE A 181 -3.48 3.41 -9.17
N MET A 182 -2.58 2.96 -8.30
CA MET A 182 -2.90 2.52 -6.95
C MET A 182 -2.35 3.49 -5.94
N PHE A 183 -3.23 3.97 -5.07
CA PHE A 183 -2.89 4.76 -3.90
C PHE A 183 -2.87 3.86 -2.68
N ASP A 184 -1.68 3.60 -2.15
CA ASP A 184 -1.41 2.65 -1.07
C ASP A 184 -0.83 3.38 0.14
N PHE A 185 -1.66 3.56 1.16
CA PHE A 185 -1.36 4.34 2.36
C PHE A 185 -1.25 3.43 3.59
N PRO A 186 -0.05 2.88 3.87
CA PRO A 186 0.23 2.25 5.15
C PRO A 186 0.35 3.31 6.25
N SER A 187 -0.14 2.98 7.43
CA SER A 187 -0.15 3.88 8.59
C SER A 187 0.06 3.08 9.87
N PHE A 188 1.00 3.51 10.71
CA PHE A 188 1.33 2.84 11.96
C PHE A 188 0.13 2.78 12.90
N LEU A 189 -0.04 1.64 13.57
CA LEU A 189 -1.01 1.42 14.62
C LEU A 189 -0.31 1.60 15.98
N PRO A 190 -0.59 2.68 16.72
CA PRO A 190 -0.04 2.91 18.05
C PRO A 190 -0.23 1.70 18.96
N THR A 191 0.69 1.51 19.91
CA THR A 191 0.64 0.41 20.87
C THR A 191 0.10 0.85 22.24
N LYS A 192 -0.23 2.13 22.39
CA LYS A 192 -0.72 2.72 23.65
C LYS A 192 -2.21 3.02 23.57
N GLY A 193 -2.86 2.98 24.74
CA GLY A 193 -4.25 3.39 24.92
C GLY A 193 -5.22 2.56 24.09
N ASP A 194 -6.12 3.23 23.37
CA ASP A 194 -7.11 2.63 22.48
C ASP A 194 -6.57 2.37 21.06
N HIS A 195 -5.26 2.54 20.85
CA HIS A 195 -4.59 2.42 19.55
C HIS A 195 -5.08 3.41 18.48
N HIS A 196 -5.82 4.46 18.87
CA HIS A 196 -6.35 5.45 17.93
C HIS A 196 -5.22 6.29 17.32
N ARG A 197 -5.20 6.43 15.99
CA ARG A 197 -4.15 7.17 15.27
C ARG A 197 -4.47 8.66 15.22
N TYR A 198 -3.44 9.50 15.25
CA TYR A 198 -3.57 10.95 15.04
C TYR A 198 -4.43 11.34 13.82
N ASN A 199 -4.34 10.55 12.74
CA ASN A 199 -5.03 10.77 11.48
C ASN A 199 -6.14 9.74 11.19
N GLU A 200 -6.72 9.07 12.20
CA GLU A 200 -7.72 8.01 12.00
C GLU A 200 -8.93 8.51 11.20
N GLU A 201 -9.54 9.65 11.57
CA GLU A 201 -10.73 10.16 10.85
C GLU A 201 -10.39 10.64 9.44
N PHE A 202 -9.20 11.22 9.27
CA PHE A 202 -8.72 11.62 7.95
C PHE A 202 -8.58 10.40 7.04
N TYR A 203 -8.04 9.30 7.57
CA TYR A 203 -7.80 8.07 6.83
C TYR A 203 -9.11 7.45 6.33
N GLU A 204 -10.15 7.44 7.17
CA GLU A 204 -11.49 7.00 6.79
C GLU A 204 -12.15 7.95 5.78
N LYS A 205 -12.12 9.27 6.04
CA LYS A 205 -12.66 10.29 5.11
C LYS A 205 -12.03 10.16 3.73
N LEU A 206 -10.71 10.02 3.66
CA LEU A 206 -9.96 9.87 2.42
C LEU A 206 -10.45 8.66 1.62
N ALA A 207 -10.58 7.50 2.25
CA ALA A 207 -11.05 6.29 1.59
C ALA A 207 -12.48 6.47 1.04
N HIS A 208 -13.38 7.02 1.85
CA HIS A 208 -14.77 7.25 1.46
C HIS A 208 -14.90 8.21 0.28
N VAL A 209 -14.21 9.36 0.34
CA VAL A 209 -14.21 10.36 -0.72
C VAL A 209 -13.68 9.78 -2.03
N ILE A 210 -12.55 9.05 -1.99
CA ILE A 210 -11.99 8.44 -3.20
C ILE A 210 -12.97 7.41 -3.80
N ILE A 211 -13.61 6.57 -2.98
CA ILE A 211 -14.56 5.56 -3.45
C ILE A 211 -15.82 6.17 -4.06
N ASP A 212 -16.25 7.32 -3.56
CA ASP A 212 -17.48 7.96 -4.03
C ASP A 212 -17.27 8.82 -5.27
N GLU A 213 -16.12 9.49 -5.37
CA GLU A 213 -15.82 10.40 -6.48
C GLU A 213 -15.16 9.68 -7.67
N PHE A 214 -14.55 8.51 -7.44
CA PHE A 214 -13.85 7.73 -8.47
C PHE A 214 -14.39 6.30 -8.52
N PRO A 215 -14.24 5.57 -9.65
CA PRO A 215 -14.54 4.14 -9.75
C PRO A 215 -13.49 3.31 -8.98
N ALA A 216 -13.24 3.60 -7.71
CA ALA A 216 -12.12 3.04 -6.97
C ALA A 216 -12.36 1.56 -6.62
N ARG A 217 -11.33 0.74 -6.80
CA ARG A 217 -11.32 -0.70 -6.46
C ARG A 217 -10.37 -1.00 -5.30
N PRO A 218 -10.84 -1.67 -4.24
CA PRO A 218 -10.02 -1.99 -3.09
C PRO A 218 -9.04 -3.14 -3.39
N HIS A 219 -7.83 -3.05 -2.85
CA HIS A 219 -6.93 -4.19 -2.75
C HIS A 219 -7.44 -5.22 -1.73
N TRP A 220 -7.46 -6.50 -2.10
CA TRP A 220 -8.11 -7.54 -1.31
C TRP A 220 -7.52 -7.79 0.08
N THR A 221 -6.24 -7.52 0.28
CA THR A 221 -5.52 -7.83 1.54
C THR A 221 -5.31 -6.65 2.49
N LYS A 222 -5.81 -5.45 2.16
CA LYS A 222 -5.42 -4.23 2.87
C LYS A 222 -6.55 -3.56 3.63
N ASN A 223 -7.70 -3.48 2.99
CA ASN A 223 -8.76 -2.55 3.36
C ASN A 223 -9.66 -3.05 4.49
N THR A 224 -10.38 -2.14 5.15
CA THR A 224 -11.39 -2.48 6.14
C THR A 224 -12.67 -2.99 5.49
N ARG A 225 -13.54 -3.62 6.29
CA ARG A 225 -14.86 -4.10 5.84
C ARG A 225 -15.71 -2.94 5.26
N GLN A 226 -15.67 -1.78 5.91
CA GLN A 226 -16.39 -0.57 5.48
C GLN A 226 -15.96 -0.11 4.08
N VAL A 227 -14.66 -0.15 3.80
CA VAL A 227 -14.11 0.19 2.49
C VAL A 227 -14.61 -0.79 1.42
N PHE A 228 -14.60 -2.10 1.70
CA PHE A 228 -15.15 -3.09 0.76
C PHE A 228 -16.65 -2.89 0.51
N THR A 229 -17.44 -2.72 1.58
CA THR A 229 -18.89 -2.50 1.46
C THR A 229 -19.21 -1.26 0.62
N ARG A 230 -18.50 -0.14 0.85
CA ARG A 230 -18.72 1.09 0.10
C ARG A 230 -18.28 0.97 -1.36
N ALA A 231 -17.19 0.26 -1.62
CA ALA A 231 -16.63 0.11 -2.97
C ALA A 231 -17.34 -0.95 -3.81
N LEU A 232 -18.25 -1.75 -3.25
CA LEU A 232 -18.98 -2.79 -3.97
C LEU A 232 -19.65 -2.27 -5.26
N LYS A 233 -20.20 -1.05 -5.20
CA LYS A 233 -20.81 -0.37 -6.36
C LYS A 233 -19.85 -0.16 -7.55
N ASN A 234 -18.54 -0.16 -7.30
CA ASN A 234 -17.50 0.06 -8.31
C ASN A 234 -16.94 -1.26 -8.90
N LEU A 235 -17.38 -2.42 -8.38
CA LEU A 235 -16.96 -3.73 -8.88
C LEU A 235 -17.83 -4.18 -10.06
N ASP A 236 -17.26 -5.01 -10.93
CA ASP A 236 -17.99 -5.56 -12.06
C ASP A 236 -18.91 -6.70 -11.63
N LYS A 237 -20.23 -6.52 -11.79
CA LYS A 237 -21.24 -7.49 -11.36
C LYS A 237 -21.17 -8.81 -12.13
N ASP A 238 -20.89 -8.78 -13.43
CA ASP A 238 -20.73 -10.01 -14.22
C ASP A 238 -19.52 -10.82 -13.72
N SER A 239 -18.40 -10.16 -13.45
CA SER A 239 -17.23 -10.79 -12.85
C SER A 239 -17.52 -11.42 -11.49
N LEU A 240 -18.26 -10.71 -10.61
CA LEU A 240 -18.67 -11.26 -9.31
C LEU A 240 -19.55 -12.50 -9.48
N GLN A 241 -20.57 -12.44 -10.33
CA GLN A 241 -21.48 -13.56 -10.59
C GLN A 241 -20.76 -14.78 -11.20
N ARG A 242 -19.88 -14.55 -12.17
CA ARG A 242 -19.07 -15.61 -12.78
C ARG A 242 -18.12 -16.23 -11.78
N PHE A 243 -17.44 -15.41 -10.99
CA PHE A 243 -16.57 -15.90 -9.93
C PHE A 243 -17.37 -16.74 -8.92
N ALA A 244 -18.53 -16.27 -8.46
CA ALA A 244 -19.39 -16.99 -7.54
C ALA A 244 -19.83 -18.36 -8.11
N LYS A 245 -20.20 -18.41 -9.40
CA LYS A 245 -20.55 -19.65 -10.09
C LYS A 245 -19.38 -20.64 -10.11
N VAL A 246 -18.21 -20.21 -10.58
CA VAL A 246 -17.00 -21.05 -10.64
C VAL A 246 -16.61 -21.52 -9.24
N ARG A 247 -16.58 -20.61 -8.26
CA ARG A 247 -16.28 -20.93 -6.86
C ARG A 247 -17.22 -22.00 -6.33
N LYS A 248 -18.53 -21.95 -6.64
CA LYS A 248 -19.52 -22.95 -6.20
C LYS A 248 -19.28 -24.35 -6.80
N GLU A 249 -18.69 -24.45 -7.98
CA GLU A 249 -18.30 -25.74 -8.57
C GLU A 249 -17.18 -26.41 -7.76
N PHE A 250 -16.23 -25.64 -7.23
CA PHE A 250 -15.11 -26.14 -6.41
C PHE A 250 -15.41 -26.21 -4.91
N ASP A 251 -16.26 -25.32 -4.38
CA ASP A 251 -16.65 -25.24 -2.98
C ASP A 251 -18.18 -25.09 -2.84
N PRO A 252 -18.95 -26.16 -3.09
CA PRO A 252 -20.42 -26.14 -3.05
C PRO A 252 -20.99 -25.98 -1.64
N LYS A 253 -20.17 -26.21 -0.60
CA LYS A 253 -20.56 -26.12 0.81
C LYS A 253 -20.06 -24.84 1.49
N ASN A 254 -19.43 -23.92 0.75
CA ASN A 254 -18.85 -22.69 1.25
C ASN A 254 -17.87 -22.91 2.43
N LEU A 255 -17.06 -23.98 2.37
CA LEU A 255 -16.06 -24.30 3.40
C LEU A 255 -14.96 -23.24 3.49
N PHE A 256 -14.64 -22.56 2.38
CA PHE A 256 -13.57 -21.56 2.30
C PHE A 256 -14.08 -20.11 2.34
N LYS A 257 -15.28 -19.88 2.87
CA LYS A 257 -15.85 -18.53 2.95
C LYS A 257 -15.12 -17.63 3.94
N ASN A 258 -15.16 -16.33 3.67
CA ASN A 258 -14.68 -15.31 4.60
C ASN A 258 -15.54 -14.04 4.48
N VAL A 259 -15.34 -13.10 5.41
CA VAL A 259 -16.14 -11.87 5.49
C VAL A 259 -16.05 -10.99 4.24
N VAL A 260 -14.92 -10.98 3.53
CA VAL A 260 -14.78 -10.19 2.29
C VAL A 260 -15.61 -10.82 1.19
N ALA A 261 -15.57 -12.15 1.06
CA ALA A 261 -16.37 -12.89 0.11
C ALA A 261 -17.88 -12.71 0.36
N GLU A 262 -18.30 -12.66 1.63
CA GLU A 262 -19.69 -12.37 2.03
C GLU A 262 -20.08 -10.93 1.65
N ILE A 263 -19.20 -9.93 1.87
CA ILE A 263 -19.47 -8.54 1.50
C ILE A 263 -19.65 -8.36 -0.01
N ILE A 264 -18.88 -9.06 -0.84
CA ILE A 264 -18.96 -8.96 -2.30
C ILE A 264 -19.96 -9.94 -2.93
N ASP A 265 -20.73 -10.65 -2.11
CA ASP A 265 -21.80 -11.58 -2.51
C ASP A 265 -21.31 -12.69 -3.46
N VAL A 266 -20.16 -13.30 -3.15
CA VAL A 266 -19.60 -14.41 -3.94
C VAL A 266 -19.60 -15.76 -3.21
N VAL A 267 -20.10 -15.82 -1.97
CA VAL A 267 -20.25 -17.03 -1.14
C VAL A 267 -21.63 -17.11 -0.52
#